data_AF-A0A0B5NQ85-F1
#
_entry.id   AF-A0A0B5NQ85-F1
#
_cell.length_a   1.000
_cell.length_b   1.000
_cell.length_c   1.000
_cell.angle_alpha   90.00
_cell.angle_beta   90.00
_cell.angle_gamma   90.00
#
_symmetry.space_group_name_H-M   'P 1'
#
loop_
_entity.id
_entity.type
_entity.pdbx_description
1 polymer ?
#
loop_
_entity_poly.entity_id
_entity_poly.type
_entity_poly.pdbx_seq_one_letter_code
_entity_poly.pdbx_strand_id
1 'polypeptide(L)'
;MLGLEYVLFIKGLSGTEIAKNIGVSSQMVNHWVQARRPMDSERLAYFEGLLEVPSTYLNKEIDSKDRLEIDIIICKTEGVSIESDVVNKTIELETMRENYAKLLNKYNESLVDKKEFKEKIIAMIQNM
;
A
#
# COMPACT_ATOMS: atom_id res chain seq x y z
N MET A 1 2.38 -2.63 -3.65
CA MET A 1 2.00 -3.99 -3.16
C MET A 1 0.50 -4.07 -3.24
N LEU A 2 -0.04 -5.18 -3.72
CA LEU A 2 -1.49 -5.31 -3.88
C LEU A 2 -2.16 -5.61 -2.54
N GLY A 3 -3.39 -5.14 -2.32
CA GLY A 3 -4.11 -5.41 -1.08
C GLY A 3 -4.37 -6.90 -0.85
N LEU A 4 -4.74 -7.67 -1.88
CA LEU A 4 -4.89 -9.13 -1.73
C LEU A 4 -3.59 -9.79 -1.27
N GLU A 5 -2.44 -9.40 -1.83
CA GLU A 5 -1.13 -9.90 -1.41
C GLU A 5 -0.89 -9.65 0.08
N TYR A 6 -1.19 -8.43 0.53
CA TYR A 6 -1.01 -8.03 1.92
C TYR A 6 -1.89 -8.82 2.88
N VAL A 7 -3.19 -8.92 2.57
CA VAL A 7 -4.16 -9.59 3.45
C VAL A 7 -3.80 -11.07 3.61
N LEU A 8 -3.41 -11.74 2.52
CA LEU A 8 -2.96 -13.13 2.58
C LEU A 8 -1.70 -13.28 3.45
N PHE A 9 -0.74 -12.36 3.32
CA PHE A 9 0.46 -12.34 4.15
C PHE A 9 0.13 -12.19 5.64
N ILE A 10 -0.70 -11.21 6.01
CA ILE A 10 -1.07 -10.96 7.42
C ILE A 10 -1.83 -12.14 8.02
N LYS A 11 -2.75 -12.75 7.26
CA LYS A 11 -3.50 -13.93 7.70
C LYS A 11 -2.72 -15.24 7.61
N GLY A 12 -1.45 -15.21 7.17
CA GLY A 12 -0.61 -16.40 7.04
C GLY A 12 -1.10 -17.41 6.00
N LEU A 13 -1.86 -16.95 5.00
CA LEU A 13 -2.45 -17.79 3.96
C LEU A 13 -1.55 -17.83 2.73
N SER A 14 -1.20 -19.03 2.26
CA SER A 14 -0.49 -19.17 0.99
C SER A 14 -1.43 -19.11 -0.21
N GLY A 15 -0.94 -18.57 -1.33
CA GLY A 15 -1.69 -18.56 -2.58
C GLY A 15 -2.07 -19.97 -3.07
N THR A 16 -1.27 -20.99 -2.71
CA THR A 16 -1.56 -22.40 -2.97
C THR A 16 -2.72 -22.95 -2.15
N GLU A 17 -2.81 -22.60 -0.87
CA GLU A 17 -3.93 -23.00 0.00
C GLU A 17 -5.23 -22.35 -0.46
N ILE A 18 -5.20 -21.05 -0.76
CA ILE A 18 -6.34 -20.32 -1.33
C ILE A 18 -6.81 -20.98 -2.61
N ALA A 19 -5.88 -21.25 -3.55
CA ALA A 19 -6.21 -21.87 -4.82
C ALA A 19 -6.95 -23.21 -4.65
N LYS A 20 -6.47 -24.04 -3.72
CA LYS A 20 -7.07 -25.34 -3.39
C LYS A 20 -8.46 -25.18 -2.77
N ASN A 21 -8.63 -24.25 -1.82
CA ASN A 21 -9.89 -24.05 -1.11
C ASN A 21 -11.01 -23.56 -2.05
N ILE A 22 -10.68 -22.74 -3.04
CA ILE A 22 -11.67 -22.13 -3.94
C ILE A 22 -11.78 -22.84 -5.30
N GLY A 23 -11.01 -23.92 -5.51
CA GLY A 23 -11.07 -24.74 -6.72
C GLY A 23 -10.50 -24.06 -7.97
N VAL A 24 -9.44 -23.25 -7.84
CA VAL A 24 -8.78 -22.57 -8.97
C VAL A 24 -7.32 -22.97 -9.09
N SER A 25 -6.67 -22.65 -10.21
CA SER A 25 -5.23 -22.89 -10.35
C SER A 25 -4.43 -21.89 -9.50
N SER A 26 -3.29 -22.33 -8.95
CA SER A 26 -2.36 -21.42 -8.23
C SER A 26 -1.84 -20.29 -9.13
N GLN A 27 -1.74 -20.54 -10.44
CA GLN A 27 -1.44 -19.49 -11.42
C GLN A 27 -2.50 -18.38 -11.43
N MET A 28 -3.79 -18.72 -11.33
CA MET A 28 -4.86 -17.73 -11.27
C MET A 28 -4.70 -16.84 -10.04
N VAL A 29 -4.41 -17.43 -8.88
CA VAL A 29 -4.16 -16.67 -7.65
C VAL A 29 -2.94 -15.75 -7.80
N ASN A 30 -1.85 -16.24 -8.39
CA ASN A 30 -0.68 -15.42 -8.69
C ASN A 30 -1.02 -14.26 -9.63
N HIS A 31 -1.87 -14.47 -10.63
CA HIS A 31 -2.31 -13.39 -11.51
C HIS A 31 -3.07 -12.29 -10.76
N TRP A 32 -3.86 -12.65 -9.76
CA TRP A 32 -4.56 -11.69 -8.91
C TRP A 32 -3.59 -10.92 -8.03
N VAL A 33 -2.76 -11.62 -7.28
CA VAL A 33 -1.78 -11.04 -6.35
C VAL A 33 -0.83 -10.08 -7.08
N GLN A 34 -0.46 -10.39 -8.33
CA GLN A 34 0.39 -9.55 -9.16
C GLN A 34 -0.38 -8.50 -10.00
N ALA A 35 -1.69 -8.35 -9.80
CA ALA A 35 -2.58 -7.47 -10.58
C ALA A 35 -2.53 -7.66 -12.11
N ARG A 36 -2.03 -8.81 -12.59
CA ARG A 36 -1.96 -9.13 -14.02
C ARG A 36 -3.35 -9.37 -14.60
N ARG A 37 -4.25 -9.89 -13.79
CA ARG A 37 -5.68 -9.99 -14.08
C ARG A 37 -6.43 -9.63 -12.80
N PRO A 38 -7.35 -8.66 -12.82
CA PRO A 38 -8.17 -8.37 -11.65
C PRO A 38 -9.17 -9.49 -11.40
N MET A 39 -9.60 -9.64 -10.15
CA MET A 39 -10.78 -10.46 -9.82
C MET A 39 -12.05 -9.80 -10.37
N ASP A 40 -12.99 -10.61 -10.86
CA ASP A 40 -14.35 -10.16 -11.16
C ASP A 40 -15.14 -9.86 -9.88
N SER A 41 -16.32 -9.25 -10.04
CA SER A 41 -17.16 -8.83 -8.91
C SER A 41 -17.64 -9.99 -8.04
N GLU A 42 -17.91 -11.15 -8.64
CA GLU A 42 -18.36 -12.34 -7.91
C GLU A 42 -17.25 -12.89 -7.02
N ARG A 43 -16.03 -13.00 -7.55
CA ARG A 43 -14.85 -13.41 -6.79
C ARG A 43 -14.45 -12.38 -5.74
N LEU A 44 -14.56 -11.09 -6.04
CA LEU A 44 -14.33 -10.05 -5.05
C LEU A 44 -15.27 -10.19 -3.85
N ALA A 45 -16.57 -10.36 -4.10
CA ALA A 45 -17.56 -10.57 -3.03
C ALA A 45 -17.28 -11.84 -2.22
N TYR A 46 -16.87 -12.92 -2.90
CA TYR A 46 -16.45 -14.15 -2.24
C TYR A 46 -15.23 -13.92 -1.32
N PHE A 47 -14.19 -13.26 -1.82
CA PHE A 47 -12.99 -12.99 -1.03
C PHE A 47 -13.23 -12.00 0.11
N GLU A 48 -14.12 -11.03 -0.08
CA GLU A 48 -14.54 -10.12 0.99
C GLU A 48 -15.18 -10.89 2.15
N GLY A 49 -16.04 -11.88 1.86
CA GLY A 49 -16.60 -12.76 2.88
C GLY A 49 -15.57 -13.70 3.50
N LEU A 50 -14.66 -14.27 2.70
CA LEU A 50 -13.63 -15.21 3.17
C LEU A 50 -12.57 -14.54 4.06
N LEU A 51 -12.12 -13.35 3.67
CA LEU A 51 -11.03 -12.64 4.33
C LEU A 51 -11.54 -11.60 5.33
N GLU A 52 -12.84 -11.30 5.33
CA GLU A 52 -13.48 -10.27 6.16
C GLU A 52 -12.83 -8.88 5.97
N VAL A 53 -12.31 -8.62 4.77
CA VAL A 53 -11.70 -7.36 4.37
C VAL A 53 -12.45 -6.81 3.16
N PRO A 54 -12.84 -5.52 3.14
CA PRO A 54 -13.60 -4.93 2.04
C PRO A 54 -12.92 -5.14 0.68
N SER A 55 -13.71 -5.53 -0.32
CA SER A 55 -13.23 -5.78 -1.69
C SER A 55 -12.52 -4.58 -2.33
N THR A 56 -12.80 -3.37 -1.87
CA THR A 56 -12.13 -2.12 -2.28
C THR A 56 -10.62 -2.16 -2.08
N TYR A 57 -10.12 -2.92 -1.11
CA TYR A 57 -8.68 -3.08 -0.89
C TYR A 57 -8.07 -4.20 -1.75
N LEU A 58 -8.83 -5.24 -2.09
CA LEU A 58 -8.27 -6.50 -2.62
C LEU A 58 -7.67 -6.37 -4.03
N ASN A 59 -8.26 -5.56 -4.90
CA ASN A 59 -7.76 -5.30 -6.26
C ASN A 59 -6.96 -3.98 -6.37
N LYS A 60 -6.73 -3.27 -5.25
CA LYS A 60 -6.07 -1.96 -5.22
C LYS A 60 -4.60 -2.13 -4.82
N GLU A 61 -3.70 -1.32 -5.40
CA GLU A 61 -2.39 -1.11 -4.78
C GLU A 61 -2.56 -0.31 -3.49
N ILE A 62 -2.07 -0.85 -2.39
CA ILE A 62 -2.26 -0.24 -1.07
C ILE A 62 -1.08 0.64 -0.69
N ASP A 63 -1.40 1.82 -0.17
CA ASP A 63 -0.46 2.70 0.50
C ASP A 63 -0.33 2.32 1.99
N SER A 64 0.33 3.16 2.78
CA SER A 64 0.56 2.84 4.21
C SER A 64 -0.65 3.10 5.08
N LYS A 65 -1.51 4.05 4.70
CA LYS A 65 -2.77 4.28 5.38
C LYS A 65 -3.71 3.10 5.15
N ASP A 66 -3.81 2.62 3.91
CA ASP A 66 -4.57 1.43 3.56
C ASP A 66 -4.11 0.21 4.38
N ARG A 67 -2.79 -0.01 4.51
CA ARG A 67 -2.24 -1.12 5.32
C ARG A 67 -2.70 -1.02 6.77
N LEU A 68 -2.61 0.17 7.36
CA LEU A 68 -3.04 0.40 8.74
C LEU A 68 -4.54 0.12 8.91
N GLU A 69 -5.37 0.58 7.97
CA GLU A 69 -6.80 0.31 7.98
C GLU A 69 -7.09 -1.19 7.89
N ILE A 70 -6.40 -1.91 7.00
CA ILE A 70 -6.51 -3.37 6.86
C ILE A 70 -6.10 -4.09 8.14
N ASP A 71 -4.97 -3.73 8.75
CA ASP A 71 -4.50 -4.34 10.00
C ASP A 71 -5.53 -4.17 11.12
N ILE A 72 -6.10 -2.96 11.25
CA ILE A 72 -7.14 -2.67 12.23
C ILE A 72 -8.40 -3.51 11.97
N ILE A 73 -8.80 -3.68 10.71
CA ILE A 73 -9.94 -4.53 10.33
C ILE A 73 -9.68 -5.98 10.75
N ILE A 74 -8.53 -6.54 10.37
CA ILE A 74 -8.17 -7.94 10.66
C ILE A 74 -8.13 -8.19 12.17
N CYS A 75 -7.48 -7.30 12.94
CA CYS A 75 -7.45 -7.43 14.39
C CYS A 75 -8.85 -7.41 15.01
N LYS A 76 -9.75 -6.53 14.52
CA LYS A 76 -11.13 -6.47 15.00
C LYS A 76 -11.90 -7.75 14.70
N THR A 77 -11.75 -8.31 13.49
CA THR A 77 -12.47 -9.53 13.12
C THR A 77 -11.94 -10.75 13.88
N GLU A 78 -10.65 -10.77 14.22
CA GLU A 78 -10.03 -11.81 15.03
C GLU A 78 -10.26 -11.62 16.55
N GLY A 79 -11.05 -10.62 16.95
CA GLY A 79 -11.39 -10.34 18.35
C GLY A 79 -10.23 -9.78 19.18
N VAL A 80 -9.17 -9.30 18.52
CA VAL A 80 -8.04 -8.65 19.16
C VAL A 80 -8.44 -7.24 19.58
N SER A 81 -8.39 -6.97 20.88
CA SER A 81 -8.56 -5.61 21.40
C SER A 81 -7.31 -4.78 21.07
N ILE A 82 -7.46 -3.79 20.18
CA ILE A 82 -6.42 -2.78 19.97
C ILE A 82 -6.75 -1.59 20.86
N GLU A 83 -5.81 -1.22 21.74
CA GLU A 83 -5.92 0.00 22.53
C GLU A 83 -6.03 1.22 21.61
N SER A 84 -7.00 2.10 21.87
CA SER A 84 -7.23 3.30 21.06
C SER A 84 -5.99 4.18 20.92
N ASP A 85 -5.17 4.21 21.96
CA ASP A 85 -3.95 5.02 21.99
C ASP A 85 -2.88 4.50 21.04
N VAL A 86 -2.85 3.19 20.79
CA VAL A 86 -1.95 2.58 19.80
C VAL A 86 -2.39 2.95 18.39
N VAL A 87 -3.69 2.86 18.09
CA VAL A 87 -4.25 3.28 16.80
C VAL A 87 -3.96 4.75 16.54
N ASN A 88 -4.24 5.62 17.51
CA ASN A 88 -4.04 7.06 17.38
C ASN A 88 -2.56 7.42 17.15
N LYS A 89 -1.65 6.83 17.94
CA LYS A 89 -0.20 7.03 17.73
C LYS A 89 0.26 6.55 16.36
N THR A 90 -0.29 5.44 15.87
CA THR A 90 0.09 4.90 14.56
C THR A 90 -0.38 5.81 13.42
N ILE A 91 -1.62 6.33 13.50
CA ILE A 91 -2.14 7.33 12.55
C ILE A 91 -1.28 8.60 12.58
N GLU A 92 -0.92 9.07 13.77
CA GLU A 92 -0.08 10.25 13.94
C GLU A 92 1.30 10.06 13.30
N LEU A 93 1.95 8.91 13.55
CA LEU A 93 3.25 8.57 12.97
C LEU A 93 3.21 8.54 11.43
N GLU A 94 2.19 7.94 10.84
CA GLU A 94 2.09 7.89 9.37
C GLU A 94 1.79 9.27 8.76
N THR A 95 1.00 10.08 9.46
CA THR A 95 0.79 11.48 9.07
C THR A 95 2.10 12.27 9.10
N MET A 96 2.92 12.11 10.16
CA MET A 96 4.25 12.73 10.23
C MET A 96 5.17 12.25 9.11
N ARG A 97 5.14 10.96 8.80
CA ARG A 97 5.97 10.36 7.75
C ARG A 97 5.63 10.92 6.37
N GLU A 98 4.35 11.04 6.03
CA GLU A 98 3.91 11.67 4.78
C GLU A 98 4.33 13.13 4.68
N ASN A 99 4.17 13.88 5.77
CA ASN A 99 4.58 15.28 5.83
C ASN A 99 6.09 15.45 5.63
N TYR A 100 6.88 14.57 6.25
CA TYR A 100 8.33 14.56 6.07
C TYR A 100 8.72 14.26 4.62
N ALA A 101 8.10 13.26 3.98
CA ALA A 101 8.34 12.93 2.58
C ALA A 101 8.04 14.12 1.64
N LYS A 102 6.92 14.82 1.86
CA LYS A 102 6.56 16.04 1.10
C LYS A 102 7.59 17.15 1.30
N LEU A 103 8.06 17.36 2.53
CA LEU A 103 9.08 18.38 2.83
C LEU A 103 10.41 18.06 2.15
N LEU A 104 10.84 16.79 2.20
CA LEU A 104 12.07 16.33 1.58
C LEU A 104 12.05 16.52 0.07
N ASN A 105 10.92 16.25 -0.59
CA ASN A 105 10.77 16.50 -2.02
C ASN A 105 10.94 17.99 -2.36
N LYS A 106 10.26 18.89 -1.63
CA LYS A 106 10.40 20.34 -1.83
C LYS A 106 11.84 20.82 -1.63
N TYR A 107 12.52 20.26 -0.62
CA TYR A 107 13.92 20.58 -0.38
C TYR A 107 14.82 20.15 -1.55
N ASN A 108 14.60 18.95 -2.08
CA ASN A 108 15.35 18.43 -3.23
C ASN A 108 15.09 19.24 -4.50
N GLU A 109 13.84 19.63 -4.77
CA GLU A 109 13.50 20.53 -5.88
C GLU A 109 14.25 21.86 -5.78
N SER A 110 14.28 22.47 -4.60
CA SER A 110 15.03 23.72 -4.37
C SER A 110 16.55 23.56 -4.58
N LEU A 111 17.11 22.39 -4.28
CA LEU A 111 18.52 22.11 -4.56
C LEU A 111 18.81 22.01 -6.06
N VAL A 112 17.89 21.42 -6.83
CA VAL A 112 17.99 21.36 -8.30
C VAL A 112 17.94 22.78 -8.87
N ASP A 113 16.95 23.58 -8.47
CA ASP A 113 16.80 24.97 -8.94
C ASP A 113 18.05 25.82 -8.66
N LYS A 114 18.62 25.69 -7.45
CA LYS A 114 19.85 26.40 -7.07
C LYS A 114 21.04 25.97 -7.92
N LYS A 115 21.13 24.68 -8.24
CA LYS A 115 22.20 24.15 -9.10
C LYS A 115 22.07 24.70 -10.52
N GLU A 116 20.89 24.65 -11.11
CA GLU A 116 20.63 25.19 -12.45
C GLU A 116 20.89 26.70 -12.51
N PHE A 117 20.48 27.45 -11.49
CA PHE A 117 20.76 28.88 -11.41
C PHE A 117 22.27 29.17 -11.36
N LYS A 118 23.02 28.41 -10.57
CA LYS A 118 24.48 28.53 -10.50
C LYS A 118 25.13 28.22 -11.85
N GLU A 119 24.69 27.18 -12.54
CA GLU A 119 25.18 26.82 -13.89
C GLU A 119 24.91 27.93 -14.91
N LYS A 120 23.72 28.55 -14.88
CA LYS A 120 23.38 29.70 -15.72
C LYS A 120 24.31 30.90 -15.48
N ILE A 121 24.62 31.23 -14.23
CA ILE A 121 25.56 32.32 -13.91
C ILE A 121 26.96 32.02 -14.46
N ILE A 122 27.46 30.79 -14.26
CA ILE A 122 28.79 30.40 -14.77
C ILE A 122 28.84 30.54 -16.29
N ALA A 123 27.81 30.08 -17.00
CA ALA A 123 27.72 30.19 -18.45
C ALA A 123 27.68 31.66 -18.92
N MET A 124 27.00 32.56 -18.20
CA MET A 124 27.00 33.99 -18.53
C MET A 124 28.39 34.61 -18.39
N ILE A 125 29.11 34.30 -17.31
CA ILE A 125 30.46 34.83 -17.07
C ILE A 125 31.45 34.33 -18.13
N GLN A 126 31.33 33.07 -18.58
CA GLN A 126 32.24 32.48 -19.57
C GLN A 126 32.04 33.00 -21.00
N ASN A 127 30.89 33.61 -21.29
CA ASN A 127 30.57 34.17 -22.61
C ASN A 127 30.74 35.70 -22.68
N MET A 128 31.24 36.33 -21.61
CA MET A 128 31.65 37.74 -21.56
C MET A 128 33.14 37.87 -21.84
#